data_AF-A0A392M6I5-F1
#
_entry.id   AF-A0A392M6I5-F1
#
_cell.length_a   1.000
_cell.length_b   1.000
_cell.length_c   1.000
_cell.angle_alpha   90.00
_cell.angle_beta   90.00
_cell.angle_gamma   90.00
#
_symmetry.space_group_name_H-M   'P 1'
#
loop_
_entity.id
_entity.type
_entity.pdbx_description
1 polymer ?
#
loop_
_entity_poly.entity_id
_entity_poly.type
_entity_poly.pdbx_seq_one_letter_code
_entity_poly.pdbx_strand_id
1 'polypeptide(L)'
;MPHWFNNQRVARSISIDPILIILDNDVIGIVCCVVFSAASHDPTTAPIGQTPVLQLRFHSGDLELHFCTPVCTKLIMVESNHMWLTYFTRKSFLKILKDIGNEGSNCIRMEASIVEVEGLDVKSCGYHWVFNEDLQEFNLRTMQAEIHLLGTTSFLAIEDEAQ
;
A
#
# COMPACT_ATOMS: atom_id res chain seq x y z
N MET A 1 -6.15 -4.72 -7.44
CA MET A 1 -5.11 -3.70 -7.16
C MET A 1 -5.26 -2.60 -8.20
N PRO A 2 -5.03 -1.32 -7.84
CA PRO A 2 -5.12 -0.22 -8.80
C PRO A 2 -4.16 -0.41 -9.98
N HIS A 3 -4.58 -0.01 -11.18
CA HIS A 3 -3.81 -0.22 -12.41
C HIS A 3 -2.46 0.53 -12.45
N TRP A 4 -2.27 1.54 -11.59
CA TRP A 4 -1.02 2.30 -11.50
C TRP A 4 0.12 1.52 -10.81
N PHE A 5 -0.18 0.38 -10.19
CA PHE A 5 0.83 -0.59 -9.78
C PHE A 5 1.35 -1.38 -10.97
N ASN A 6 2.40 -0.85 -11.59
CA ASN A 6 3.02 -1.46 -12.77
C ASN A 6 3.65 -2.83 -12.47
N ASN A 7 4.07 -3.09 -11.23
CA ASN A 7 4.58 -4.39 -10.80
C ASN A 7 3.60 -5.03 -9.83
N GLN A 8 2.82 -6.00 -10.29
CA GLN A 8 1.83 -6.69 -9.46
C GLN A 8 1.77 -8.17 -9.79
N ARG A 9 1.38 -8.99 -8.81
CA ARG A 9 1.21 -10.43 -8.99
C ARG A 9 0.03 -10.93 -8.18
N VAL A 10 -0.76 -11.82 -8.78
CA VAL A 10 -1.78 -12.63 -8.07
C VAL A 10 -1.06 -13.75 -7.32
N ALA A 11 -0.31 -13.35 -6.30
CA ALA A 11 0.47 -14.21 -5.43
C ALA A 11 0.78 -13.44 -4.14
N ARG A 12 1.32 -14.17 -3.17
CA ARG A 12 1.81 -13.61 -1.92
C ARG A 12 3.18 -12.95 -2.04
N SER A 13 3.90 -13.19 -3.14
CA SER A 13 5.25 -12.63 -3.30
C SER A 13 5.57 -12.20 -4.73
N ILE A 14 6.47 -11.23 -4.84
CA ILE A 14 6.96 -10.66 -6.10
C ILE A 14 8.44 -10.30 -5.95
N SER A 15 9.20 -10.41 -7.04
CA SER A 15 10.59 -9.97 -7.08
C SER A 15 10.67 -8.47 -7.33
N ILE A 16 11.58 -7.78 -6.65
CA ILE A 16 11.88 -6.36 -6.85
C ILE A 16 13.31 -6.28 -7.37
N ASP A 17 13.49 -5.62 -8.50
CA ASP A 17 14.80 -5.20 -8.98
C ASP A 17 15.15 -3.82 -8.39
N PRO A 18 16.07 -3.74 -7.41
CA PRO A 18 16.41 -2.48 -6.75
C PRO A 18 17.33 -1.59 -7.58
N ILE A 19 17.75 -1.98 -8.79
CA ILE A 19 18.72 -1.21 -9.57
C ILE A 19 18.26 0.24 -9.81
N LEU A 20 16.94 0.43 -10.01
CA LEU A 20 16.34 1.75 -10.24
C LEU A 20 16.59 2.69 -9.07
N ILE A 21 16.29 2.27 -7.83
CA ILE A 21 16.49 3.15 -6.67
C ILE A 21 17.95 3.29 -6.25
N ILE A 22 18.86 2.47 -6.78
CA ILE A 22 20.30 2.59 -6.53
C ILE A 22 20.91 3.62 -7.49
N LEU A 23 20.56 3.57 -8.78
CA LEU A 23 21.21 4.35 -9.83
C LEU A 23 20.48 5.66 -10.15
N ASP A 24 19.15 5.65 -10.12
CA ASP A 24 18.34 6.79 -10.53
C ASP A 24 18.04 7.67 -9.31
N ASN A 25 18.44 8.94 -9.35
CA ASN A 25 18.20 9.89 -8.27
C ASN A 25 16.79 10.49 -8.31
N ASP A 26 16.05 10.31 -9.41
CA ASP A 26 14.68 10.79 -9.54
C ASP A 26 13.70 9.86 -8.82
N VAL A 27 14.11 8.61 -8.52
CA VAL A 27 13.34 7.71 -7.66
C VAL A 27 13.41 8.17 -6.20
N ILE A 28 12.29 8.68 -5.69
CA ILE A 28 12.16 9.19 -4.33
C ILE A 28 11.71 8.14 -3.32
N GLY A 29 11.23 6.98 -3.78
CA GLY A 29 10.81 5.90 -2.92
C GLY A 29 10.11 4.75 -3.64
N ILE A 30 9.49 3.89 -2.85
CA ILE A 30 8.70 2.76 -3.32
C ILE A 30 7.42 2.67 -2.51
N VAL A 31 6.30 2.45 -3.19
CA VAL A 31 5.03 2.08 -2.56
C VAL A 31 4.83 0.58 -2.75
N CYS A 32 4.64 -0.14 -1.65
CA CYS A 32 4.24 -1.54 -1.65
C CYS A 32 2.73 -1.63 -1.39
N CYS A 33 2.06 -2.53 -2.09
CA CYS A 33 0.63 -2.78 -1.98
C CYS A 33 0.37 -4.26 -1.70
N VAL A 34 -0.49 -4.52 -0.73
CA VAL A 34 -1.03 -5.84 -0.44
C VAL A 34 -2.55 -5.77 -0.52
N VAL A 35 -3.16 -6.68 -1.28
CA VAL A 35 -4.61 -6.87 -1.30
C VAL A 35 -4.91 -8.17 -0.58
N PHE A 36 -5.80 -8.11 0.40
CA PHE A 36 -6.25 -9.26 1.16
C PHE A 36 -7.77 -9.28 1.25
N SER A 37 -8.36 -10.47 1.26
CA SER A 37 -9.78 -10.65 1.54
C SER A 37 -9.98 -10.87 3.03
N ALA A 38 -11.14 -10.43 3.50
CA ALA A 38 -11.65 -10.78 4.81
C ALA A 38 -13.05 -11.35 4.65
N ALA A 39 -13.26 -12.57 5.16
CA ALA A 39 -14.55 -13.24 5.20
C ALA A 39 -15.42 -12.62 6.30
N SER A 40 -16.75 -12.77 6.17
CA SER A 40 -17.67 -12.42 7.24
C SER A 40 -17.38 -13.28 8.46
N HIS A 41 -16.98 -12.66 9.57
CA HIS A 41 -16.84 -13.36 10.83
C HIS A 41 -18.19 -13.43 11.54
N ASP A 42 -18.55 -14.62 12.04
CA ASP A 42 -19.53 -14.71 13.11
C ASP A 42 -18.89 -14.16 14.39
N PRO A 43 -19.43 -13.08 14.99
CA PRO A 43 -18.88 -12.48 16.21
C PRO A 43 -18.78 -13.47 17.38
N THR A 44 -19.51 -14.59 17.33
CA THR A 44 -19.55 -15.60 18.39
C THR A 44 -18.43 -16.64 18.33
N THR A 45 -17.71 -16.76 17.20
CA THR A 45 -16.64 -17.75 17.01
C THR A 45 -15.23 -17.13 17.00
N ALA A 46 -15.11 -15.81 17.15
CA ALA A 46 -13.81 -15.13 17.16
C ALA A 46 -13.01 -15.54 18.42
N PRO A 47 -11.78 -16.09 18.26
CA PRO A 47 -10.92 -16.37 19.40
C PRO A 47 -10.71 -15.08 20.21
N ILE A 48 -11.07 -15.11 21.48
CA ILE A 48 -10.89 -13.98 22.38
C ILE A 48 -9.37 -13.78 22.57
N GLY A 49 -8.82 -12.72 21.97
CA GLY A 49 -7.51 -12.17 22.36
C GLY A 49 -6.42 -12.08 21.29
N GLN A 50 -6.60 -12.59 20.06
CA GLN A 50 -5.60 -12.46 19.00
C GLN A 50 -6.06 -11.48 17.91
N THR A 51 -5.26 -10.45 17.67
CA THR A 51 -5.48 -9.49 16.58
C THR A 51 -4.64 -9.93 15.40
N PRO A 52 -5.24 -10.27 14.25
CA PRO A 52 -4.47 -10.69 13.09
C PRO A 52 -3.43 -9.64 12.71
N VAL A 53 -2.25 -10.12 12.30
CA VAL A 53 -1.15 -9.25 11.87
C VAL A 53 -0.86 -9.51 10.41
N LEU A 54 -0.97 -8.46 9.61
CA LEU A 54 -0.52 -8.46 8.22
C LEU A 54 0.97 -8.10 8.20
N GLN A 55 1.75 -8.91 7.51
CA GLN A 55 3.21 -8.79 7.44
C GLN A 55 3.65 -8.55 6.01
N LEU A 56 4.60 -7.64 5.85
CA LEU A 56 5.32 -7.37 4.62
C LEU A 56 6.80 -7.67 4.86
N ARG A 57 7.34 -8.68 4.19
CA ARG A 57 8.73 -9.13 4.29
C ARG A 57 9.52 -8.76 3.04
N PHE A 58 10.79 -8.46 3.24
CA PHE A 58 11.80 -8.33 2.20
C PHE A 58 12.89 -9.36 2.45
N HIS A 59 13.23 -10.15 1.44
CA HIS A 59 14.22 -11.23 1.53
C HIS A 59 15.35 -11.03 0.52
N SER A 60 16.57 -11.37 0.95
CA SER A 60 17.76 -11.50 0.12
C SER A 60 18.57 -12.71 0.59
N GLY A 61 18.52 -13.82 -0.16
CA GLY A 61 19.03 -15.10 0.32
C GLY A 61 18.35 -15.52 1.62
N ASP A 62 19.14 -15.76 2.66
CA ASP A 62 18.67 -16.16 4.00
C ASP A 62 18.35 -14.97 4.93
N LEU A 63 18.65 -13.73 4.51
CA LEU A 63 18.38 -12.53 5.30
C LEU A 63 16.97 -12.00 5.01
N GLU A 64 16.26 -11.61 6.06
CA GLU A 64 14.93 -11.01 5.95
C GLU A 64 14.73 -9.83 6.91
N LEU A 65 13.89 -8.89 6.46
CA LEU A 65 13.34 -7.82 7.29
C LEU A 65 11.82 -7.78 7.08
N HIS A 66 11.06 -7.58 8.16
CA HIS A 66 9.61 -7.55 8.09
C HIS A 66 8.98 -6.34 8.78
N PHE A 67 7.84 -5.92 8.24
CA PHE A 67 6.98 -4.86 8.78
C PHE A 67 5.62 -5.45 9.07
N CYS A 68 5.04 -5.05 10.20
CA CYS A 68 3.76 -5.59 10.69
C CYS A 68 2.73 -4.48 10.81
N THR A 69 1.49 -4.77 10.47
CA THR A 69 0.34 -3.92 10.79
C THR A 69 -0.81 -4.77 11.36
N PRO A 70 -1.43 -4.36 12.48
CA PRO A 70 -2.60 -5.07 13.00
C PRO A 70 -3.81 -4.86 12.08
N VAL A 71 -4.59 -5.92 11.88
CA VAL A 71 -5.82 -5.89 11.09
C VAL A 71 -7.02 -5.88 12.04
N CYS A 72 -7.80 -4.78 12.02
CA CYS A 72 -9.03 -4.68 12.79
C CYS A 72 -10.18 -5.38 12.05
N THR A 73 -10.39 -6.67 12.34
CA THR A 73 -11.47 -7.46 11.72
C THR A 73 -12.85 -7.16 12.29
N LYS A 74 -12.95 -6.48 13.44
CA LYS A 74 -14.23 -6.16 14.10
C LYS A 74 -15.16 -5.28 13.26
N LEU A 75 -14.61 -4.55 12.29
CA LEU A 75 -15.38 -3.66 11.41
C LEU A 75 -15.80 -4.35 10.10
N ILE A 76 -15.39 -5.61 9.89
CA ILE A 76 -15.63 -6.36 8.67
C ILE A 76 -16.86 -7.25 8.88
N MET A 77 -18.03 -6.69 8.59
CA MET A 77 -19.32 -7.39 8.75
C MET A 77 -19.72 -8.22 7.52
N VAL A 78 -19.10 -7.95 6.37
CA VAL A 78 -19.38 -8.59 5.08
C VAL A 78 -18.06 -9.00 4.45
N GLU A 79 -18.11 -10.01 3.57
CA GLU A 79 -16.92 -10.38 2.80
C GLU A 79 -16.46 -9.21 1.93
N SER A 80 -15.21 -8.79 2.11
CA SER A 80 -14.64 -7.66 1.38
C SER A 80 -13.15 -7.81 1.13
N ASN A 81 -12.68 -7.14 0.07
CA ASN A 81 -11.27 -6.99 -0.20
C ASN A 81 -10.76 -5.67 0.37
N HIS A 82 -9.62 -5.73 1.02
CA HIS A 82 -8.94 -4.60 1.64
C HIS A 82 -7.57 -4.41 1.02
N MET A 83 -7.07 -3.19 1.10
CA MET A 83 -5.78 -2.80 0.54
C MET A 83 -4.92 -2.17 1.62
N TRP A 84 -3.71 -2.67 1.77
CA TRP A 84 -2.67 -2.08 2.60
C TRP A 84 -1.60 -1.46 1.71
N LEU A 85 -1.40 -0.16 1.86
CA LEU A 85 -0.35 0.61 1.19
C LEU A 85 0.73 0.99 2.20
N THR A 86 1.98 0.73 1.84
CA THR A 86 3.14 1.16 2.62
C THR A 86 4.12 1.90 1.73
N TYR A 87 4.44 3.15 2.07
CA TYR A 87 5.44 3.95 1.38
C TYR A 87 6.76 3.92 2.14
N PHE A 88 7.84 3.59 1.42
CA PHE A 88 9.20 3.72 1.91
C PHE A 88 9.91 4.81 1.13
N THR A 89 10.42 5.82 1.85
CA THR A 89 11.32 6.82 1.23
C THR A 89 12.55 6.13 0.66
N ARG A 90 13.23 6.76 -0.30
CA ARG A 90 14.52 6.31 -0.83
C ARG A 90 15.50 5.94 0.27
N LYS A 91 15.67 6.83 1.25
CA LYS A 91 16.58 6.60 2.38
C LYS A 91 16.18 5.37 3.19
N SER A 92 14.89 5.22 3.49
CA SER A 92 14.37 4.08 4.25
C SER A 92 14.58 2.77 3.48
N PHE A 93 14.29 2.76 2.17
CA PHE A 93 14.40 1.56 1.37
C PHE A 93 15.85 1.14 1.11
N LEU A 94 16.76 2.09 0.87
CA LEU A 94 18.20 1.80 0.82
C LEU A 94 18.72 1.21 2.14
N LYS A 95 18.18 1.66 3.28
CA LYS A 95 18.46 1.03 4.58
C LYS A 95 17.95 -0.40 4.64
N ILE A 96 16.73 -0.68 4.17
CA ILE A 96 16.19 -2.05 4.08
C ILE A 96 17.13 -2.94 3.27
N LEU A 97 17.57 -2.48 2.08
CA LEU A 97 18.50 -3.22 1.23
C LEU A 97 19.81 -3.55 1.95
N LYS A 98 20.35 -2.58 2.69
CA LYS A 98 21.55 -2.80 3.52
C LYS A 98 21.30 -3.80 4.64
N ASP A 99 20.17 -3.69 5.35
CA ASP A 99 19.84 -4.56 6.48
C ASP A 99 19.63 -6.02 6.04
N ILE A 100 19.19 -6.25 4.79
CA ILE A 100 19.10 -7.60 4.19
C ILE A 100 20.37 -7.99 3.38
N GLY A 101 21.46 -7.23 3.50
CA GLY A 101 22.73 -7.54 2.85
C GLY A 101 22.72 -7.45 1.31
N ASN A 102 21.78 -6.72 0.72
CA ASN A 102 21.63 -6.56 -0.72
C ASN A 102 22.09 -5.20 -1.23
N GLU A 103 23.38 -4.91 -1.06
CA GLU A 103 23.99 -3.68 -1.60
C GLU A 103 24.37 -3.82 -3.10
N GLY A 104 24.45 -5.05 -3.61
CA GLY A 104 24.95 -5.39 -4.96
C GLY A 104 23.90 -5.48 -6.07
N SER A 105 22.80 -4.73 -5.96
CA SER A 105 21.71 -4.67 -6.96
C SER A 105 21.10 -6.00 -7.40
N ASN A 106 21.16 -7.06 -6.59
CA ASN A 106 20.46 -8.30 -6.92
C ASN A 106 18.95 -8.14 -6.69
N CYS A 107 18.14 -8.91 -7.42
CA CYS A 107 16.70 -8.95 -7.16
C CYS A 107 16.43 -9.45 -5.72
N ILE A 108 15.56 -8.74 -5.01
CA ILE A 108 15.04 -9.17 -3.70
C ILE A 108 13.62 -9.72 -3.87
N ARG A 109 13.14 -10.47 -2.87
CA ARG A 109 11.75 -10.93 -2.83
C ARG A 109 10.97 -10.12 -1.81
N MET A 110 9.86 -9.52 -2.23
CA MET A 110 8.83 -9.00 -1.35
C MET A 110 7.76 -10.07 -1.13
N GLU A 111 7.35 -10.30 0.11
CA GLU A 111 6.31 -11.28 0.47
C GLU A 111 5.31 -10.69 1.46
N ALA A 112 4.04 -10.98 1.28
CA ALA A 112 2.96 -10.64 2.18
C ALA A 112 2.34 -11.89 2.80
N SER A 113 2.10 -11.86 4.11
CA SER A 113 1.39 -12.94 4.82
C SER A 113 0.53 -12.39 5.93
N ILE A 114 -0.46 -13.17 6.36
CA ILE A 114 -1.28 -12.87 7.52
C ILE A 114 -1.02 -13.96 8.55
N VAL A 115 -0.73 -13.53 9.77
CA VAL A 115 -0.51 -14.42 10.91
C VAL A 115 -1.77 -14.43 11.77
N GLU A 116 -2.07 -15.61 12.32
CA GLU A 116 -3.00 -15.79 13.45
C GLU A 116 -4.52 -15.63 13.20
N VAL A 117 -5.09 -15.76 11.99
CA VAL A 117 -6.56 -15.75 11.84
C VAL A 117 -7.09 -16.55 10.64
N GLU A 118 -8.14 -17.36 10.87
CA GLU A 118 -9.03 -17.91 9.83
C GLU A 118 -9.92 -16.82 9.22
N GLY A 119 -10.16 -16.86 7.90
CA GLY A 119 -11.04 -15.89 7.24
C GLY A 119 -10.31 -14.67 6.67
N LEU A 120 -9.00 -14.56 6.84
CA LEU A 120 -8.17 -13.60 6.12
C LEU A 120 -7.26 -14.31 5.10
N ASP A 121 -7.12 -13.75 3.89
CA ASP A 121 -6.23 -14.31 2.88
C ASP A 121 -5.62 -13.24 1.97
N VAL A 122 -4.31 -13.34 1.73
CA VAL A 122 -3.60 -12.45 0.80
C VAL A 122 -3.86 -12.90 -0.64
N LYS A 123 -4.47 -12.02 -1.43
CA LYS A 123 -4.84 -12.28 -2.83
C LYS A 123 -3.78 -11.85 -3.83
N SER A 124 -3.14 -10.72 -3.58
CA SER A 124 -2.11 -10.19 -4.48
C SER A 124 -1.19 -9.22 -3.77
N CYS A 125 0.05 -9.12 -4.23
CA CYS A 125 1.00 -8.10 -3.82
C CYS A 125 1.61 -7.39 -5.03
N GLY A 126 2.05 -6.16 -4.84
CA GLY A 126 2.67 -5.37 -5.88
C GLY A 126 3.46 -4.20 -5.32
N TYR A 127 4.20 -3.52 -6.19
CA TYR A 127 4.95 -2.34 -5.85
C TYR A 127 5.02 -1.36 -7.03
N HIS A 128 5.32 -0.11 -6.70
CA HIS A 128 5.52 0.97 -7.65
C HIS A 128 6.70 1.83 -7.19
N TRP A 129 7.64 2.10 -8.10
CA TRP A 129 8.69 3.08 -7.87
C TRP A 129 8.08 4.47 -8.00
N VAL A 130 8.30 5.31 -7.01
CA VAL A 130 7.81 6.69 -7.03
C VAL A 130 8.93 7.58 -7.50
N PHE A 131 8.68 8.34 -8.55
CA PHE A 131 9.59 9.32 -9.13
C PHE A 131 9.22 10.74 -8.69
N ASN A 132 10.15 11.68 -8.83
CA ASN A 132 9.90 13.10 -8.60
C ASN A 132 8.76 13.63 -9.49
N GLU A 133 8.65 13.14 -10.71
CA GLU A 133 7.63 13.51 -11.68
C GLU A 133 6.22 13.14 -11.19
N ASP A 134 6.07 12.00 -10.49
CA ASP A 134 4.78 11.57 -9.95
C ASP A 134 4.22 12.59 -8.95
N LEU A 135 5.09 13.25 -8.17
CA LEU A 135 4.70 14.33 -7.26
C LEU A 135 4.30 15.59 -8.03
N GLN A 136 5.00 15.93 -9.10
CA GLN A 136 4.65 17.09 -9.92
C GLN A 136 3.30 16.88 -10.58
N GLU A 137 3.05 15.70 -11.15
CA GLU A 137 1.77 15.36 -11.75
C GLU A 137 0.64 15.36 -10.72
N PHE A 138 0.87 14.80 -9.53
CA PHE A 138 -0.10 14.84 -8.43
C PHE A 138 -0.46 16.27 -8.02
N ASN A 139 0.54 17.14 -7.86
CA ASN A 139 0.32 18.54 -7.51
C ASN A 139 -0.47 19.28 -8.60
N LEU A 140 -0.13 19.08 -9.87
CA LEU A 140 -0.87 19.67 -11.00
C LEU A 140 -2.33 19.22 -11.03
N ARG A 141 -2.58 17.91 -10.85
CA ARG A 141 -3.94 17.36 -10.80
C ARG A 141 -4.73 17.89 -9.60
N THR A 142 -4.10 18.01 -8.44
CA THR A 142 -4.73 18.55 -7.22
C THR A 142 -5.11 20.02 -7.42
N MET A 143 -4.20 20.84 -7.96
CA MET A 143 -4.49 22.24 -8.28
C MET A 143 -5.63 22.37 -9.29
N GLN A 144 -5.68 21.52 -10.32
CA GLN A 144 -6.79 21.51 -11.29
C GLN A 144 -8.12 21.11 -10.66
N ALA A 145 -8.13 20.13 -9.75
CA ALA A 145 -9.32 19.72 -9.02
C ALA A 145 -9.82 20.85 -8.10
N GLU A 146 -8.92 21.55 -7.40
CA GLU A 146 -9.26 22.70 -6.57
C GLU A 146 -9.85 23.86 -7.40
N ILE A 147 -9.26 24.17 -8.56
CA ILE A 147 -9.79 25.17 -9.50
C ILE A 147 -11.19 24.77 -9.99
N HIS A 148 -11.39 23.49 -10.31
CA HIS A 148 -12.70 23.00 -10.74
C HIS A 148 -13.74 23.09 -9.62
N LEU A 149 -13.36 22.78 -8.37
CA LEU A 149 -14.25 22.92 -7.20
C LEU A 149 -14.60 24.38 -6.91
N LEU A 150 -13.64 25.30 -7.01
CA LEU A 150 -13.85 26.75 -6.89
C LEU A 150 -14.69 27.33 -8.03
N GLY A 151 -14.63 26.74 -9.23
CA GLY A 151 -15.47 27.11 -10.38
C GLY A 151 -16.93 26.64 -10.25
N THR A 152 -17.19 25.63 -9.41
CA THR A 152 -18.54 25.08 -9.18
C THR A 152 -19.28 25.67 -7.98
N THR A 153 -18.67 26.58 -7.21
CA THR A 153 -19.40 27.33 -6.16
C THR A 153 -20.21 28.46 -6.79
N SER A 154 -21.29 28.12 -7.50
CA SER A 154 -22.41 29.04 -7.72
C SER A 154 -23.16 29.18 -6.40
N PHE A 155 -23.10 30.36 -5.81
CA PHE A 155 -23.91 30.77 -4.65
C PHE A 155 -25.38 30.44 -4.91
N LEU A 156 -25.94 29.51 -4.13
CA LEU A 156 -27.39 29.49 -3.90
C LEU A 156 -27.70 30.72 -3.03
N ALA A 157 -27.90 31.86 -3.68
CA ALA A 157 -28.62 32.97 -3.08
C ALA A 157 -30.07 32.48 -2.88
N ILE A 158 -30.44 32.23 -1.63
CA ILE A 158 -31.85 32.10 -1.24
C ILE A 158 -32.40 33.52 -1.29
N GLU A 159 -33.19 33.82 -2.33
CA GLU A 159 -34.03 35.00 -2.35
C GLU A 159 -35.17 34.79 -1.35
N ASP A 160 -35.16 35.61 -0.30
CA ASP A 160 -36.21 35.72 0.70
C ASP A 160 -37.34 36.55 0.09
N GLU A 161 -38.35 35.89 -0.49
CA GLU A 161 -39.59 36.56 -0.88
C GLU A 161 -40.50 36.71 0.35
N ALA A 162 -40.45 37.91 0.92
CA ALA A 162 -41.49 38.39 1.82
C ALA A 162 -42.74 38.79 1.01
N GLN A 163 -43.87 38.13 1.30
CA GLN A 163 -45.20 38.74 1.22
C GLN A 163 -46.18 38.10 2.21
#